data_AF-A0A535QIK8-F1
#
_entry.id   AF-A0A535QIK8-F1
#
_cell.length_a   1.000
_cell.length_b   1.000
_cell.length_c   1.000
_cell.angle_alpha   90.00
_cell.angle_beta   90.00
_cell.angle_gamma   90.00
#
_symmetry.space_group_name_H-M   'P 1'
#
loop_
_entity.id
_entity.type
_entity.pdbx_description
1 polymer ?
#
loop_
_entity_poly.entity_id
_entity_poly.type
_entity_poly.pdbx_seq_one_letter_code
_entity_poly.pdbx_strand_id
1 'polypeptide(L)'
;MDPKTGEILAMVGGDDYNRPGGWINMADTPRQPGSTFKIYTYTAAIESRRFNMITPILDAPLVFPTWGGASGFEPYIPLNYDLRYHGVLPLKM
;
A
#
# COMPACT_ATOMS: atom_id res chain seq x y z
N MET A 1 -14.96 13.50 6.16
CA MET A 1 -14.02 14.64 6.05
C MET A 1 -14.40 15.44 4.82
N ASP A 2 -14.34 16.77 4.87
CA ASP A 2 -14.37 17.61 3.68
C ASP A 2 -12.95 17.66 3.08
N PRO A 3 -12.72 17.19 1.85
CA PRO A 3 -11.38 17.15 1.23
C PRO A 3 -10.83 18.53 0.85
N LYS A 4 -11.69 19.57 0.75
CA LYS A 4 -11.27 20.94 0.42
C LYS A 4 -10.82 21.70 1.66
N THR A 5 -11.49 21.49 2.78
CA THR A 5 -11.25 22.24 4.03
C THR A 5 -10.50 21.44 5.09
N GLY A 6 -10.49 20.10 4.99
CA GLY A 6 -9.96 19.21 6.01
C GLY A 6 -10.91 18.98 7.20
N GLU A 7 -12.13 19.53 7.17
CA GLU A 7 -13.08 19.43 8.28
C GLU A 7 -13.50 17.98 8.56
N ILE A 8 -13.52 17.60 9.84
CA ILE A 8 -13.98 16.27 10.27
C ILE A 8 -15.51 16.27 10.33
N LEU A 9 -16.14 15.74 9.28
CA LEU A 9 -17.61 15.59 9.23
C LEU A 9 -18.13 14.49 10.18
N ALA A 10 -17.33 13.44 10.40
CA ALA A 10 -17.62 12.33 11.30
C ALA A 10 -16.33 11.55 11.60
N MET A 11 -16.23 10.96 12.78
CA MET A 11 -15.15 10.05 13.19
C MET A 11 -15.73 8.95 14.08
N VAL A 12 -15.36 7.70 13.81
CA VAL A 12 -15.76 6.53 14.61
C VAL A 12 -14.49 5.80 15.02
N GLY A 13 -14.20 5.78 16.32
CA GLY A 13 -12.97 5.19 16.85
C GLY A 13 -13.05 3.71 17.20
N GLY A 14 -14.26 3.18 17.39
CA GLY A 14 -14.49 1.79 17.76
C GLY A 14 -15.98 1.47 17.70
N ASP A 15 -16.29 0.18 17.78
CA ASP A 15 -17.64 -0.38 17.80
C ASP A 15 -18.29 -0.31 19.19
N ASP A 16 -17.53 -0.57 20.26
CA ASP A 16 -17.95 -0.44 21.66
C ASP A 16 -16.77 0.06 22.50
N TYR A 17 -16.96 1.19 23.18
CA TYR A 17 -15.92 1.81 24.01
C TYR A 17 -15.60 1.01 25.29
N ASN A 18 -16.59 0.29 25.83
CA ASN A 18 -16.48 -0.35 27.15
C ASN A 18 -15.83 -1.74 27.10
N ARG A 19 -15.69 -2.35 25.91
CA ARG A 19 -14.99 -3.63 25.78
C ARG A 19 -13.49 -3.47 26.00
N PRO A 20 -12.76 -4.51 26.44
CA PRO A 20 -11.31 -4.46 26.53
C PRO A 20 -10.66 -4.02 25.20
N GLY A 21 -9.93 -2.91 25.22
CA GLY A 21 -9.30 -2.31 24.04
C GLY A 21 -10.22 -1.43 23.17
N GLY A 22 -11.51 -1.32 23.49
CA GLY A 22 -12.48 -0.46 22.80
C GLY A 22 -12.27 1.04 22.99
N TRP A 23 -11.49 1.41 24.00
CA TRP A 23 -11.05 2.78 24.27
C TRP A 23 -9.97 3.29 23.30
N ILE A 24 -9.38 2.39 22.50
CA ILE A 24 -8.40 2.78 21.47
C ILE A 24 -9.17 3.32 20.26
N ASN A 25 -8.94 4.59 19.95
CA ASN A 25 -9.49 5.20 18.75
C ASN A 25 -8.76 4.68 17.49
N MET A 26 -9.35 3.72 16.80
CA MET A 26 -8.78 3.15 15.58
C MET A 26 -8.74 4.15 14.40
N ALA A 27 -9.44 5.29 14.49
CA ALA A 27 -9.40 6.32 13.45
C ALA A 27 -8.16 7.22 13.51
N ASP A 28 -7.45 7.29 14.64
CA ASP A 28 -6.23 8.10 14.81
C ASP A 28 -4.99 7.29 15.20
N THR A 29 -5.15 6.00 15.52
CA THR A 29 -4.05 5.12 15.93
C THR A 29 -3.25 4.61 14.72
N PRO A 30 -1.91 4.74 14.70
CA PRO A 30 -1.08 4.25 13.60
C PRO A 30 -1.20 2.74 13.37
N ARG A 31 -1.34 2.34 12.10
CA ARG A 31 -1.40 0.95 11.63
C ARG A 31 -0.65 0.81 10.32
N GLN A 32 -0.28 -0.42 9.97
CA GLN A 32 0.23 -0.69 8.63
C GLN A 32 -0.89 -0.42 7.61
N PRO A 33 -0.70 0.49 6.64
CA PRO A 33 -1.73 0.87 5.67
C PRO A 33 -2.01 -0.24 4.64
N GLY A 34 -1.10 -1.20 4.51
CA GLY A 34 -1.16 -2.24 3.48
C GLY A 34 -1.23 -1.63 2.08
N SER A 35 -2.06 -2.22 1.21
CA SER A 35 -2.18 -1.79 -0.19
C SER A 35 -2.64 -0.34 -0.38
N THR A 36 -3.26 0.31 0.61
CA THR A 36 -3.63 1.74 0.50
C THR A 36 -2.41 2.65 0.31
N PHE A 37 -1.22 2.22 0.75
CA PHE A 37 0.02 2.94 0.54
C PHE A 37 0.46 3.00 -0.92
N LYS A 38 0.01 2.07 -1.77
CA LYS A 38 0.48 1.98 -3.16
C LYS A 38 0.25 3.26 -3.95
N ILE A 39 -0.80 4.03 -3.62
CA ILE A 39 -1.10 5.30 -4.29
C ILE A 39 0.12 6.25 -4.31
N TYR A 40 0.90 6.28 -3.22
CA TYR A 40 2.11 7.10 -3.14
C TYR A 40 3.20 6.64 -4.13
N THR A 41 3.37 5.33 -4.32
CA THR A 41 4.29 4.78 -5.31
C THR A 41 3.86 5.15 -6.73
N TYR A 42 2.57 5.00 -7.04
CA TYR A 42 2.04 5.37 -8.35
C TYR A 42 2.17 6.88 -8.60
N THR A 43 1.85 7.73 -7.62
CA THR A 43 1.95 9.19 -7.78
C THR A 43 3.39 9.63 -7.94
N ALA A 44 4.34 9.05 -7.19
CA ALA A 44 5.76 9.33 -7.35
C ALA A 44 6.29 8.91 -8.74
N ALA A 45 5.81 7.78 -9.27
CA ALA A 45 6.17 7.35 -10.62
C ALA A 45 5.66 8.34 -11.68
N ILE A 46 4.42 8.82 -11.58
CA ILE A 46 3.85 9.81 -12.50
C ILE A 46 4.55 11.17 -12.33
N GLU A 47 4.78 11.62 -11.09
CA GLU A 47 5.47 12.87 -10.77
C GLU A 47 6.88 12.92 -11.36
N SER A 48 7.58 11.78 -11.41
CA SER A 48 8.89 11.67 -12.06
C SER A 48 8.88 12.00 -13.56
N ARG A 49 7.70 12.11 -14.18
CA ARG A 49 7.47 12.28 -15.63
C ARG A 49 8.02 11.16 -16.52
N ARG A 50 8.49 10.06 -15.92
CA ARG A 50 8.97 8.86 -16.62
C ARG A 50 7.85 7.86 -16.89
N PHE A 51 6.76 7.98 -16.15
CA PHE A 51 5.59 7.10 -16.23
C PHE A 51 4.32 7.93 -16.38
N ASN A 52 3.32 7.32 -17.01
CA ASN A 52 1.96 7.82 -17.16
C ASN A 52 0.97 6.66 -17.01
N MET A 53 -0.33 6.96 -17.02
CA MET A 53 -1.39 5.96 -16.77
C MET A 53 -1.44 4.80 -17.78
N ILE A 54 -0.82 4.95 -18.96
CA ILE A 54 -0.76 3.91 -20.00
C ILE A 54 0.62 3.25 -20.11
N THR A 55 1.55 3.60 -19.22
CA THR A 55 2.91 3.03 -19.26
C THR A 55 2.85 1.54 -18.97
N PRO A 56 3.43 0.68 -19.83
CA PRO A 56 3.44 -0.77 -19.60
C PRO A 56 4.34 -1.13 -18.43
N ILE A 57 3.80 -1.92 -17.49
CA ILE A 57 4.47 -2.47 -16.32
C ILE A 57 4.42 -4.00 -16.42
N LEU A 58 5.57 -4.64 -16.23
CA LEU A 58 5.68 -6.09 -16.26
C LEU A 58 5.23 -6.70 -14.93
N ASP A 59 4.18 -7.52 -14.97
CA ASP A 59 3.74 -8.42 -13.91
C ASP A 59 4.29 -9.84 -14.18
N ALA A 60 5.43 -10.13 -13.57
CA ALA A 60 6.17 -11.38 -13.68
C ALA A 60 6.88 -11.68 -12.35
N PRO A 61 7.41 -12.90 -12.13
CA PRO A 61 8.18 -13.20 -10.92
C PRO A 61 9.31 -12.20 -10.69
N LEU A 62 9.35 -11.61 -9.50
CA LEU A 62 10.41 -10.70 -9.06
C LEU A 62 11.10 -11.26 -7.82
N VAL A 63 12.42 -11.18 -7.80
CA VAL A 63 13.26 -11.59 -6.68
C VAL A 63 14.10 -10.39 -6.26
N PHE A 64 13.85 -9.90 -5.05
CA PHE A 64 14.62 -8.79 -4.48
C PHE A 64 15.61 -9.35 -3.46
N PRO A 65 16.93 -9.14 -3.65
CA PRO A 65 17.91 -9.55 -2.65
C PRO A 65 17.67 -8.78 -1.36
N THR A 66 17.65 -9.49 -0.23
CA THR A 66 17.59 -8.92 1.11
C THR A 66 19.00 -8.89 1.71
N TRP A 67 19.18 -8.13 2.79
CA TRP A 67 20.50 -7.89 3.37
C TRP A 67 21.14 -9.17 3.92
N GLY A 68 22.49 -9.26 3.90
CA GLY A 68 23.25 -10.27 4.65
C GLY A 68 24.11 -11.27 3.86
N GLY A 69 24.24 -11.15 2.54
CA GLY A 69 25.16 -11.99 1.75
C GLY A 69 24.83 -13.50 1.80
N ALA A 70 25.83 -14.38 1.66
CA ALA A 70 25.64 -15.84 1.60
C ALA A 70 25.04 -16.48 2.88
N SER A 71 24.94 -15.73 3.97
CA SER A 71 24.34 -16.11 5.26
C SER A 71 23.14 -15.23 5.62
N GLY A 72 22.63 -14.47 4.64
CA GLY A 72 21.65 -13.41 4.83
C GLY A 72 20.21 -13.90 4.95
N PHE A 73 19.28 -12.94 4.93
CA PHE A 73 17.86 -13.25 4.89
C PHE A 73 17.47 -13.88 3.55
N GLU A 74 16.40 -14.68 3.57
CA GLU A 74 15.76 -15.14 2.34
C GLU A 74 15.35 -13.93 1.47
N PRO A 75 15.48 -14.02 0.14
CA PRO A 75 15.11 -12.93 -0.75
C PRO A 75 13.62 -12.60 -0.61
N TYR A 76 13.28 -11.34 -0.84
CA TYR A 76 11.87 -10.94 -0.89
C TYR A 76 11.31 -11.27 -2.26
N ILE A 77 10.38 -12.22 -2.30
CA ILE A 77 9.69 -12.68 -3.50
C ILE A 77 8.20 -12.35 -3.32
N PRO A 78 7.76 -11.13 -3.69
CA PRO A 78 6.36 -10.76 -3.58
C PRO A 78 5.51 -11.59 -4.53
N LEU A 79 4.33 -11.97 -4.06
CA LEU A 79 3.30 -12.63 -4.85
C LEU A 79 2.10 -11.69 -4.99
N ASN A 80 1.43 -11.77 -6.13
CA ASN A 80 0.12 -11.17 -6.28
C ASN A 80 -0.88 -11.88 -5.36
N TYR A 81 -1.94 -11.17 -4.96
CA TYR A 81 -2.96 -11.69 -4.04
C TYR A 81 -3.60 -13.00 -4.54
N ASP A 82 -3.76 -13.14 -5.85
CA ASP A 82 -4.35 -14.30 -6.51
C ASP A 82 -3.32 -15.38 -6.90
N LEU A 83 -2.04 -15.16 -6.56
CA LEU A 83 -0.91 -16.05 -6.85
C LEU A 83 -0.67 -16.28 -8.35
N ARG A 84 -1.11 -15.35 -9.21
CA ARG A 84 -0.94 -15.44 -10.67
C ARG A 84 -0.18 -14.23 -11.23
N TYR A 85 0.36 -14.38 -12.43
CA TYR A 85 1.00 -13.29 -13.19
C TYR A 85 0.17 -12.98 -14.44
N HIS A 86 0.00 -11.70 -14.73
CA HIS A 86 -0.87 -11.20 -15.80
C HIS A 86 -0.10 -10.64 -17.00
N GLY A 87 1.24 -10.75 -16.99
CA GLY A 87 2.08 -10.25 -18.08
C GLY A 87 2.19 -8.73 -18.05
N VAL A 88 2.15 -8.06 -19.19
CA VAL A 88 2.32 -6.61 -19.24
C VAL A 88 0.97 -5.92 -19.06
N LEU A 89 0.85 -5.09 -18.02
CA LEU A 89 -0.34 -4.31 -17.69
C LEU A 89 -0.03 -2.81 -17.68
N PRO A 90 -0.99 -1.93 -18.00
CA PRO A 90 -0.78 -0.49 -17.87
C PRO A 90 -0.69 -0.09 -16.38
N LEU A 91 0.10 0.95 -16.08
CA LEU A 91 0.26 1.49 -14.72
C LEU A 91 -1.08 1.82 -14.04
N LYS A 92 -2.03 2.40 -14.80
CA LYS A 92 -3.41 2.77 -14.44
C LYS A 92 -3.75 2.82 -12.93
N MET A 93 -3.94 4.04 -12.42
CA MET A 93 -4.57 4.30 -11.11
C MET A 93 -6.08 4.13 -11.16
#